data_AF-A0A7V9AW03-F1
#
_entry.id   AF-A0A7V9AW03-F1
#
_cell.length_a   1.000
_cell.length_b   1.000
_cell.length_c   1.000
_cell.angle_alpha   90.00
_cell.angle_beta   90.00
_cell.angle_gamma   90.00
#
_symmetry.space_group_name_H-M   'P 1'
#
loop_
_entity.id
_entity.type
_entity.pdbx_description
1 polymer ?
#
loop_
_entity_poly.entity_id
_entity_poly.type
_entity_poly.pdbx_seq_one_letter_code
_entity_poly.pdbx_strand_id
1 'polypeptide(L)'
;MKGYKVAEARARFGEMLDDAEKGVPVVIERRGVRFRILAEPAAASTAPKVSKGLFDFVDPAVADGQWTWKAGRRGLAFAARKRR
;
A
#
# COMPACT_ATOMS: atom_id res chain seq x y z
N MET A 1 -25.05 -14.17 -16.13
CA MET A 1 -23.91 -14.36 -17.05
C MET A 1 -24.04 -13.33 -18.15
N LYS A 2 -23.03 -12.50 -18.37
CA LYS A 2 -23.04 -11.49 -19.45
C LYS A 2 -22.13 -11.94 -20.59
N GLY A 3 -22.66 -11.93 -21.81
CA GLY A 3 -21.96 -12.32 -23.02
C GLY A 3 -21.65 -11.11 -23.89
N TYR A 4 -20.39 -10.94 -24.28
CA TYR A 4 -19.94 -9.80 -25.08
C TYR A 4 -19.32 -10.28 -26.40
N LYS A 5 -19.59 -9.54 -27.48
CA LYS A 5 -18.80 -9.66 -28.72
C LYS A 5 -17.46 -8.96 -28.54
N VAL A 6 -16.43 -9.37 -29.26
CA VAL A 6 -15.08 -8.78 -29.16
C VAL A 6 -15.04 -7.26 -29.30
N ALA A 7 -15.84 -6.70 -30.22
CA ALA A 7 -15.89 -5.25 -30.42
C ALA A 7 -16.40 -4.52 -29.17
N GLU A 8 -17.42 -5.07 -28.51
CA GLU A 8 -18.02 -4.52 -27.31
C GLU A 8 -17.09 -4.70 -26.09
N ALA A 9 -16.46 -5.87 -25.98
CA ALA A 9 -15.46 -6.13 -24.94
C ALA A 9 -14.27 -5.17 -25.03
N ARG A 10 -13.86 -4.74 -26.23
CA ARG A 10 -12.79 -3.73 -26.40
C ARG A 10 -13.23 -2.32 -25.99
N ALA A 11 -14.45 -1.95 -26.35
CA ALA A 11 -14.97 -0.61 -26.05
C ALA A 11 -15.27 -0.43 -24.56
N ARG A 12 -15.69 -1.52 -23.87
CA ARG A 12 -16.15 -1.49 -22.47
C ARG A 12 -15.33 -2.42 -21.57
N PHE A 13 -14.04 -2.57 -21.85
CA PHE A 13 -13.21 -3.54 -21.13
C PHE A 13 -13.16 -3.26 -19.63
N GLY A 14 -13.10 -1.99 -19.22
CA GLY A 14 -13.08 -1.58 -17.81
C GLY A 14 -14.32 -2.05 -17.04
N GLU A 15 -15.52 -1.71 -17.52
CA GLU A 15 -16.80 -2.13 -16.92
C GLU A 15 -16.90 -3.66 -16.80
N MET A 16 -16.32 -4.35 -17.77
CA MET A 16 -16.34 -5.81 -17.83
C MET A 16 -15.40 -6.45 -16.80
N LEU A 17 -14.28 -5.79 -16.46
CA LEU A 17 -13.42 -6.17 -15.34
C LEU A 17 -14.11 -5.91 -14.00
N ASP A 18 -14.79 -4.77 -13.85
CA ASP A 18 -15.55 -4.46 -12.62
C ASP A 18 -16.66 -5.49 -12.36
N ASP A 19 -17.37 -5.90 -13.41
CA ASP A 19 -18.36 -6.97 -13.34
C ASP A 19 -17.72 -8.30 -12.92
N ALA A 20 -16.56 -8.64 -13.47
CA ALA A 20 -15.83 -9.85 -13.12
C ALA A 20 -15.30 -9.83 -11.67
N GLU A 21 -14.82 -8.67 -11.19
CA GLU A 21 -14.36 -8.46 -9.81
C GLU A 21 -15.52 -8.60 -8.80
N LYS A 22 -16.72 -8.14 -9.17
CA LYS A 22 -17.96 -8.34 -8.40
C LYS A 22 -18.49 -9.78 -8.43
N GLY A 23 -17.80 -10.70 -9.11
CA GLY A 23 -18.18 -12.10 -9.22
C GLY A 23 -19.24 -12.38 -10.29
N VAL A 24 -19.54 -11.43 -11.18
CA VAL A 24 -20.46 -11.66 -12.30
C VAL A 24 -19.73 -12.46 -13.38
N PRO A 25 -20.25 -13.63 -13.81
CA PRO A 25 -19.61 -14.39 -14.87
C PRO A 25 -19.69 -13.66 -16.21
N VAL A 26 -18.53 -13.30 -16.75
CA VAL A 26 -18.35 -12.66 -18.05
C VAL A 26 -17.80 -13.65 -19.07
N VAL A 27 -18.41 -13.70 -20.25
CA VAL A 27 -17.95 -14.51 -21.39
C VAL A 27 -17.78 -13.63 -22.62
N ILE A 28 -16.63 -13.73 -23.29
CA ILE A 28 -16.37 -13.08 -24.58
C ILE A 28 -16.43 -14.13 -25.68
N GLU A 29 -17.14 -13.85 -26.77
CA GLU A 29 -17.16 -14.72 -27.95
C GLU A 29 -16.37 -14.13 -29.12
N ARG A 30 -15.45 -14.92 -29.69
CA ARG A 30 -14.66 -14.58 -30.87
C ARG A 30 -14.57 -15.76 -31.83
N ARG A 31 -15.09 -15.61 -33.05
CA ARG A 31 -14.96 -16.62 -34.12
C ARG A 31 -15.36 -18.04 -33.66
N GLY A 32 -16.43 -18.16 -32.87
CA GLY A 32 -16.91 -19.42 -32.31
C GLY A 32 -16.16 -19.91 -31.06
N VAL A 33 -15.13 -19.20 -30.60
CA VAL A 33 -14.42 -19.50 -29.34
C VAL A 33 -14.98 -18.63 -28.21
N ARG A 34 -15.28 -19.25 -27.08
CA ARG A 34 -15.75 -18.58 -25.86
C ARG A 34 -14.62 -18.47 -24.85
N PHE A 35 -14.34 -17.25 -24.40
CA PHE A 35 -13.36 -16.94 -23.36
C PHE A 35 -14.10 -16.53 -22.09
N ARG A 36 -13.71 -17.07 -20.94
CA ARG A 36 -14.29 -16.69 -19.65
C ARG A 36 -13.32 -15.78 -18.91
N ILE A 37 -13.81 -14.66 -18.38
CA ILE A 37 -13.03 -13.83 -17.47
C ILE A 37 -13.32 -14.28 -16.04
N LEU A 38 -12.25 -14.50 -15.29
CA LEU A 38 -12.26 -14.79 -13.87
C LEU A 38 -11.37 -13.73 -13.19
N ALA A 39 -11.89 -13.07 -12.17
CA ALA A 39 -11.06 -12.27 -11.29
C ALA A 39 -10.26 -13.22 -10.41
N GLU A 40 -8.94 -13.18 -10.53
CA GLU A 40 -8.04 -13.84 -9.60
C GLU A 40 -7.73 -12.84 -8.49
N PRO A 41 -8.10 -13.12 -7.23
CA PRO A 41 -7.76 -12.23 -6.13
C PRO A 41 -6.25 -12.16 -6.03
N ALA A 42 -5.69 -10.95 -6.04
CA ALA A 42 -4.29 -10.77 -5.71
C ALA A 42 -4.05 -11.43 -4.36
N ALA A 43 -3.04 -12.31 -4.27
CA ALA A 43 -2.62 -12.89 -3.00
C ALA A 43 -2.49 -11.74 -2.00
N ALA A 44 -3.28 -11.80 -0.92
CA ALA A 44 -3.38 -10.72 0.06
C ALA A 44 -1.95 -10.26 0.36
N SER A 45 -1.63 -9.01 -0.02
CA SER A 45 -0.29 -8.48 0.19
C SER A 45 -0.03 -8.65 1.67
N THR A 46 0.91 -9.53 2.01
CA THR A 46 1.30 -9.76 3.40
C THR A 46 1.52 -8.38 3.99
N ALA A 47 0.77 -8.06 5.06
CA ALA A 47 0.73 -6.72 5.66
C ALA A 47 2.12 -6.07 5.65
N PRO A 48 2.24 -4.77 5.35
CA PRO A 48 3.53 -4.12 5.22
C PRO A 48 4.39 -4.52 6.42
N LYS A 49 5.53 -5.17 6.15
CA LYS A 49 6.53 -5.48 7.17
C LYS A 49 6.75 -4.17 7.92
N VAL A 50 6.27 -4.09 9.15
CA VAL A 50 6.61 -3.00 10.07
C VAL A 50 8.13 -2.93 10.00
N SER A 51 8.65 -1.85 9.39
CA SER A 51 10.09 -1.68 9.29
C SER A 51 10.60 -1.73 10.71
N LYS A 52 11.42 -2.74 11.05
CA LYS A 52 12.12 -2.76 12.33
C LYS A 52 12.82 -1.41 12.42
N GLY A 53 12.45 -0.59 13.41
CA GLY A 53 13.02 0.74 13.57
C GLY A 53 14.55 0.63 13.58
N LEU A 54 15.23 1.57 12.94
CA LEU A 54 16.71 1.63 12.93
C LEU A 54 17.31 1.79 14.34
N PHE A 55 16.49 2.21 15.30
CA PHE A 55 16.87 2.42 16.69
C PHE A 55 16.04 1.49 17.57
N ASP A 56 16.72 0.68 18.39
CA ASP A 56 16.06 -0.17 19.39
C ASP A 56 15.52 0.64 20.59
N PHE A 57 16.10 1.82 20.81
CA PHE A 57 15.70 2.74 21.87
C PHE A 57 16.03 4.18 21.46
N VAL A 58 15.09 5.09 21.67
CA VAL A 58 15.29 6.54 21.52
C VAL A 58 15.01 7.18 22.87
N ASP A 59 15.97 7.94 23.40
CA ASP A 59 15.77 8.70 24.63
C ASP A 59 14.60 9.69 24.45
N PRO A 60 13.57 9.67 25.31
CA PRO A 60 12.44 10.58 25.20
C PRO A 60 12.85 12.07 25.15
N ALA A 61 13.92 12.47 25.83
CA ALA A 61 14.41 13.85 25.81
C ALA A 61 14.99 14.26 24.45
N VAL A 62 15.44 13.30 23.64
CA VAL A 62 15.85 13.52 22.24
C VAL A 62 14.61 13.56 21.34
N ALA A 63 13.68 12.62 21.51
CA ALA A 63 12.44 12.52 20.73
C ALA A 63 11.55 13.77 20.88
N ASP A 64 11.47 14.33 22.08
CA ASP A 64 10.65 15.51 22.38
C ASP A 64 11.22 16.81 21.78
N GLY A 65 12.40 16.78 21.16
CA GLY A 65 13.00 17.92 20.45
C GLY A 65 13.45 19.07 21.36
N GLN A 66 13.54 18.86 22.67
CA GLN A 66 13.86 19.90 23.67
C GLN A 66 15.31 19.82 24.18
N TRP A 67 16.26 19.46 23.32
CA TRP A 67 17.66 19.40 23.71
C TRP A 67 18.41 20.67 23.34
N THR A 68 19.39 21.04 24.18
CA THR A 68 20.31 22.15 23.91
C THR A 68 21.73 21.69 24.19
N TRP A 69 22.69 22.27 23.46
CA TRP A 69 24.11 22.05 23.69
C TRP A 69 24.65 23.09 24.65
N LYS A 70 25.34 22.65 25.71
CA LYS A 70 26.12 23.54 26.58
C LYS A 70 27.60 23.34 26.30
N ALA A 71 28.33 24.44 26.10
CA ALA A 71 29.78 24.40 26.01
C ALA A 71 30.39 24.12 27.40
N GLY A 72 31.20 23.07 27.49
CA GLY A 72 32.00 22.74 28.66
C GLY A 72 33.50 22.67 28.32
N ARG A 73 34.34 22.48 29.34
CA ARG A 73 35.81 22.43 29.19
C ARG A 73 36.32 21.29 28.28
N ARG A 74 35.48 20.31 27.95
CA ARG A 74 35.77 19.17 27.07
C ARG A 74 34.94 19.16 25.77
N GLY A 75 34.30 20.28 25.43
CA GLY A 75 33.42 20.40 24.26
C GLY A 75 31.94 20.51 24.61
N LEU A 76 31.06 20.23 23.64
CA LEU A 76 29.62 20.34 23.80
C LEU A 76 29.06 19.16 24.62
N ALA A 77 28.27 19.47 25.64
CA ALA A 77 27.54 18.49 26.44
C ALA A 77 26.03 18.64 26.25
N PHE A 78 25.33 17.51 26.18
CA PHE A 78 23.87 17.45 26.14
C PHE A 78 23.26 18.02 27.43
N ALA A 79 22.25 18.87 27.28
CA ALA A 79 21.43 19.32 28.39
C ALA A 79 19.95 19.19 28.02
N ALA A 80 19.24 18.33 28.73
CA ALA A 80 17.78 18.28 28.65
C ALA A 80 17.20 19.60 29.19
N ARG A 81 16.26 20.19 28.45
CA ARG A 81 15.53 21.37 28.94
C ARG A 81 14.57 20.92 30.04
N LYS A 82 14.70 21.48 31.24
CA LYS A 82 13.78 21.19 32.36
C LYS A 82 12.40 21.72 31.99
N ARG A 83 11.45 20.81 31.79
CA ARG A 83 10.04 21.14 31.53
C ARG A 83 9.50 21.90 32.75
N ARG A 84 8.97 23.10 32.51
CA ARG A 84 8.48 24.04 33.53
C ARG A 84 7.01 23.80 33.80
#